data_AF-A0A136MCG6-F1
#
_entry.id   AF-A0A136MCG6-F1
#
_cell.length_a   1.000
_cell.length_b   1.000
_cell.length_c   1.000
_cell.angle_alpha   90.00
_cell.angle_beta   90.00
_cell.angle_gamma   90.00
#
_symmetry.space_group_name_H-M   'P 1'
#
loop_
_entity.id
_entity.type
_entity.pdbx_description
1 polymer ?
#
loop_
_entity_poly.entity_id
_entity_poly.type
_entity_poly.pdbx_seq_one_letter_code
_entity_poly.pdbx_strand_id
1 'polypeptide(L)'
;MVGQSVLAGHDKRTLPVARFFKAALVERPEVPEADSGKPTLWVRAWFYWLKGTHGADDLALNMDGGIYREVSISWRYSGGHCSICGKPMRSCPHQAGEVYDNQVCYTWIENILDVLEGSLVYKGADRETAIAGEHQPRFESQPTALERLLLFEVELFRDGGSQL
;
A
#
# COMPACT_ATOMS: atom_id res chain seq x y z
N MET A 1 -9.49 -5.04 4.71
CA MET A 1 -9.51 -4.06 3.60
C MET A 1 -10.76 -4.13 2.73
N VAL A 2 -11.31 -5.30 2.41
CA VAL A 2 -12.61 -5.39 1.71
C VAL A 2 -13.67 -4.58 2.46
N GLY A 3 -14.46 -3.80 1.74
CA GLY A 3 -15.47 -2.90 2.28
C GLY A 3 -14.95 -1.50 2.67
N GLN A 4 -13.64 -1.31 2.76
CA GLN A 4 -13.05 -0.02 3.11
C GLN A 4 -13.07 0.96 1.94
N SER A 5 -13.06 2.24 2.29
CA SER A 5 -13.11 3.37 1.36
C SER A 5 -11.79 3.54 0.61
N VAL A 6 -11.91 4.02 -0.65
CA VAL A 6 -10.79 4.58 -1.40
C VAL A 6 -10.89 6.10 -1.41
N LEU A 7 -9.86 6.78 -0.92
CA LEU A 7 -9.76 8.24 -0.85
C LEU A 7 -8.81 8.80 -1.92
N ALA A 8 -8.77 10.13 -2.00
CA ALA A 8 -7.74 10.87 -2.70
C ALA A 8 -6.93 11.68 -1.68
N GLY A 9 -5.60 11.51 -1.69
CA GLY A 9 -4.65 12.23 -0.84
C GLY A 9 -4.87 12.08 0.67
N HIS A 10 -5.41 10.95 1.15
CA HIS A 10 -5.82 10.77 2.54
C HIS A 10 -6.79 11.84 3.06
N ASP A 11 -7.51 12.53 2.15
CA ASP A 11 -8.38 13.64 2.52
C ASP A 11 -9.67 13.13 3.16
N LYS A 12 -9.78 13.32 4.48
CA LYS A 12 -10.95 12.93 5.28
C LYS A 12 -12.05 14.00 5.31
N ARG A 13 -11.86 15.13 4.63
CA ARG A 13 -12.84 16.22 4.56
C ARG A 13 -13.86 15.98 3.44
N THR A 14 -13.53 15.11 2.49
CA THR A 14 -14.39 14.73 1.36
C THR A 14 -14.85 13.28 1.48
N LEU A 15 -15.89 12.93 0.73
CA LEU A 15 -16.38 11.56 0.67
C LEU A 15 -15.47 10.68 -0.23
N PRO A 16 -15.46 9.36 -0.02
CA PRO A 16 -14.67 8.44 -0.84
C PRO A 16 -15.00 8.50 -2.34
N VAL A 17 -13.99 8.21 -3.17
CA VAL A 17 -14.11 8.13 -4.64
C VAL A 17 -14.38 6.70 -5.13
N ALA A 18 -14.06 5.70 -4.32
CA ALA A 18 -14.21 4.29 -4.65
C ALA A 18 -14.34 3.42 -3.39
N ARG A 19 -14.58 2.12 -3.58
CA ARG A 19 -14.62 1.13 -2.49
C ARG A 19 -13.89 -0.15 -2.87
N PHE A 20 -13.15 -0.72 -1.91
CA PHE A 20 -12.52 -2.02 -2.06
C PHE A 20 -13.54 -3.15 -1.99
N PHE A 21 -13.43 -4.11 -2.90
CA PHE A 21 -14.29 -5.30 -2.92
C PHE A 21 -13.51 -6.62 -2.83
N LYS A 22 -12.20 -6.59 -3.06
CA LYS A 22 -11.34 -7.77 -3.00
C LYS A 22 -9.95 -7.39 -2.52
N ALA A 23 -9.30 -8.29 -1.79
CA ALA A 23 -7.88 -8.20 -1.46
C ALA A 23 -7.26 -9.60 -1.42
N ALA A 24 -5.97 -9.69 -1.70
CA ALA A 24 -5.19 -10.92 -1.67
C ALA A 24 -3.74 -10.60 -1.30
N LEU A 25 -3.11 -11.51 -0.56
CA LEU A 25 -1.67 -11.51 -0.40
C LEU A 25 -1.03 -12.09 -1.67
N VAL A 26 0.02 -11.46 -2.17
CA VAL A 26 0.77 -11.90 -3.35
C VAL A 26 2.26 -11.75 -3.12
N GLU A 27 3.04 -12.55 -3.83
CA GLU A 27 4.49 -12.36 -3.96
C GLU A 27 4.77 -11.65 -5.28
N ARG A 28 5.85 -10.87 -5.31
CA ARG A 28 6.33 -10.18 -6.51
C ARG A 28 7.79 -10.53 -6.74
N PRO A 29 8.07 -11.68 -7.39
CA PRO A 29 9.45 -12.17 -7.57
C PRO A 29 10.31 -11.22 -8.43
N GLU A 30 9.70 -10.30 -9.17
CA GLU A 30 10.40 -9.28 -9.93
C GLU A 30 10.89 -8.08 -9.09
N VAL A 31 10.38 -7.92 -7.87
CA VAL A 31 10.83 -6.89 -6.92
C VAL A 31 11.93 -7.50 -6.05
N PRO A 32 13.08 -6.83 -5.88
CA PRO A 32 14.12 -7.32 -4.99
C PRO A 32 13.57 -7.60 -3.59
N GLU A 33 14.01 -8.71 -2.98
CA GLU A 33 13.67 -9.01 -1.60
C GLU A 33 14.12 -7.88 -0.68
N ALA A 34 13.37 -7.67 0.41
CA ALA A 34 13.82 -6.80 1.48
C ALA A 34 15.18 -7.27 2.03
N ASP A 35 15.96 -6.34 2.59
CA ASP A 35 17.30 -6.60 3.15
C ASP A 35 17.31 -7.69 4.25
N SER A 36 16.13 -8.14 4.70
CA SER A 36 15.94 -9.22 5.66
C SER A 36 16.11 -10.64 5.08
N GLY A 37 16.24 -10.79 3.76
CA GLY A 37 16.41 -12.10 3.09
C GLY A 37 15.18 -13.01 3.21
N LYS A 38 14.02 -12.42 3.46
CA LYS A 38 12.71 -13.09 3.49
C LYS A 38 11.89 -12.64 2.29
N PRO A 39 11.02 -13.51 1.74
CA PRO A 39 10.14 -13.12 0.65
C PRO A 39 9.24 -11.97 1.08
N THR A 40 9.30 -10.87 0.32
CA THR A 40 8.44 -9.71 0.51
C THR A 40 7.00 -10.05 0.10
N LEU A 41 6.07 -9.84 1.03
CA LEU A 41 4.66 -10.03 0.78
C LEU A 41 3.98 -8.70 0.44
N TRP A 42 3.14 -8.75 -0.57
CA TRP A 42 2.40 -7.61 -1.07
C TRP A 42 0.91 -7.84 -0.85
N VAL A 43 0.19 -6.79 -0.52
CA VAL A 43 -1.27 -6.82 -0.57
C VAL A 43 -1.71 -6.22 -1.89
N ARG A 44 -2.39 -7.06 -2.63
CA ARG A 44 -3.08 -6.70 -3.85
C ARG A 44 -4.55 -6.50 -3.56
N ALA A 45 -5.13 -5.41 -4.05
CA ALA A 45 -6.53 -5.16 -3.84
C ALA A 45 -7.22 -4.49 -4.99
N TRP A 46 -8.53 -4.73 -5.07
CA TRP A 46 -9.34 -4.26 -6.16
C TRP A 46 -10.42 -3.35 -5.62
N PHE A 47 -10.65 -2.26 -6.33
CA PHE A 47 -11.68 -1.29 -6.01
C PHE A 47 -12.53 -1.00 -7.24
N TYR A 48 -13.73 -0.50 -6.98
CA TYR A 48 -14.66 -0.03 -7.98
C TYR A 48 -15.13 1.39 -7.65
N TRP A 49 -15.55 2.13 -8.67
CA TRP A 49 -16.27 3.40 -8.57
C TRP A 49 -17.52 3.37 -9.46
N LEU A 50 -18.44 4.31 -9.25
CA LEU A 50 -19.65 4.41 -10.05
C LEU A 50 -19.34 5.11 -11.38
N LYS A 51 -19.80 4.53 -12.50
CA LYS A 51 -19.68 5.14 -13.83
C LYS A 51 -20.72 6.23 -14.03
N GLY A 52 -20.40 7.22 -14.87
CA GLY A 52 -21.33 8.30 -15.24
C GLY A 52 -21.67 9.28 -14.11
N THR A 53 -20.98 9.19 -12.96
CA THR A 53 -21.05 10.19 -11.90
C THR A 53 -20.02 11.29 -12.13
N HIS A 54 -20.22 12.45 -11.51
CA HIS A 54 -19.27 13.56 -11.60
C HIS A 54 -17.85 13.12 -11.23
N GLY A 55 -16.88 13.42 -12.09
CA GLY A 55 -15.47 13.06 -11.93
C GLY A 55 -15.11 11.59 -12.21
N ALA A 56 -16.07 10.73 -12.56
CA ALA A 56 -15.80 9.30 -12.81
C ALA A 56 -14.90 9.05 -14.03
N ASP A 57 -15.11 9.82 -15.11
CA ASP A 57 -14.31 9.71 -16.34
C ASP A 57 -12.91 10.30 -16.15
N ASP A 58 -12.81 11.43 -15.44
CA ASP A 58 -11.52 12.03 -15.08
C ASP A 58 -10.68 11.08 -14.21
N LEU A 59 -11.32 10.40 -13.24
CA LEU A 59 -10.64 9.40 -12.41
C LEU A 59 -10.06 8.28 -13.27
N ALA A 60 -10.83 7.77 -14.24
CA ALA A 60 -10.38 6.74 -15.15
C ALA A 60 -9.21 7.21 -16.03
N LEU A 61 -9.37 8.37 -16.69
CA LEU A 61 -8.37 8.95 -17.58
C LEU A 61 -7.05 9.27 -16.86
N ASN A 62 -7.11 9.81 -15.64
CA ASN A 62 -5.89 10.10 -14.87
C ASN A 62 -5.14 8.83 -14.47
N MET A 63 -5.84 7.76 -14.14
CA MET A 63 -5.20 6.48 -13.85
C MET A 63 -4.65 5.82 -15.13
N ASP A 64 -5.37 5.86 -16.25
CA ASP A 64 -4.92 5.29 -17.54
C ASP A 64 -3.73 6.07 -18.12
N GLY A 65 -3.74 7.40 -17.96
CA GLY A 65 -2.62 8.27 -18.34
C GLY A 65 -1.43 8.18 -17.38
N GLY A 66 -1.52 7.41 -16.30
CA GLY A 66 -0.46 7.28 -15.30
C GLY A 66 -0.23 8.50 -14.43
N ILE A 67 -1.13 9.50 -14.46
CA ILE A 67 -1.12 10.66 -13.56
C ILE A 67 -1.44 10.21 -12.13
N TYR A 68 -2.45 9.35 -11.97
CA TYR A 68 -2.75 8.69 -10.70
C TYR A 68 -2.12 7.31 -10.70
N ARG A 69 -0.90 7.22 -10.16
CA ARG A 69 -0.10 5.99 -10.17
C ARG A 69 0.19 5.46 -8.78
N GLU A 70 0.40 6.32 -7.79
CA GLU A 70 0.87 5.91 -6.48
C GLU A 70 -0.27 5.77 -5.48
N VAL A 71 -0.07 4.88 -4.51
CA VAL A 71 -1.12 4.42 -3.62
C VAL A 71 -0.61 4.37 -2.20
N SER A 72 -1.52 4.45 -1.25
CA SER A 72 -1.22 4.35 0.17
C SER A 72 -2.37 3.68 0.90
N ILE A 73 -2.11 3.18 2.08
CA ILE A 73 -3.08 2.56 2.96
C ILE A 73 -2.91 3.13 4.35
N SER A 74 -4.02 3.46 5.01
CA SER A 74 -4.01 3.81 6.43
C SER A 74 -4.47 2.61 7.24
N TRP A 75 -3.76 2.32 8.32
CA TRP A 75 -4.11 1.23 9.23
C TRP A 75 -3.88 1.62 10.69
N ARG A 76 -4.51 0.87 11.59
CA ARG A 76 -4.21 0.88 13.02
C ARG A 76 -3.41 -0.35 13.38
N TYR A 77 -2.49 -0.20 14.30
CA TYR A 77 -1.61 -1.26 14.76
C TYR A 77 -1.38 -1.15 16.28
N SER A 78 -0.94 -2.23 16.93
CA SER A 78 -0.75 -2.24 18.39
C SER A 78 0.58 -1.61 18.81
N GLY A 79 1.63 -1.75 18.00
CA GLY A 79 2.98 -1.30 18.34
C GLY A 79 3.83 -0.98 17.12
N GLY A 80 4.79 -0.08 17.32
CA GLY A 80 5.82 0.24 16.32
C GLY A 80 7.17 0.25 17.02
N HIS A 81 8.09 -0.59 16.57
CA HIS A 81 9.39 -0.80 17.21
C HIS A 81 10.53 -0.42 16.26
N CYS A 82 11.65 0.00 16.83
CA CYS A 82 12.84 0.36 16.07
C CYS A 82 13.59 -0.88 15.60
N SER A 83 13.89 -0.97 14.29
CA SER A 83 14.66 -2.09 13.73
C SER A 83 16.09 -2.18 14.28
N ILE A 84 16.69 -1.05 14.71
CA ILE A 84 18.07 -0.99 15.20
C ILE A 84 18.20 -1.47 16.64
N CYS A 85 17.22 -1.17 17.52
CA CYS A 85 17.36 -1.44 18.96
C CYS A 85 16.17 -2.14 19.61
N GLY A 86 15.10 -2.44 18.86
CA GLY A 86 13.90 -3.14 19.32
C GLY A 86 12.99 -2.34 20.26
N LYS A 87 13.37 -1.14 20.71
CA LYS A 87 12.53 -0.32 21.59
C LYS A 87 11.33 0.28 20.84
N PRO A 88 10.22 0.61 21.54
CA PRO A 88 9.12 1.34 20.94
C PRO A 88 9.60 2.64 20.28
N MET A 89 9.14 2.93 19.07
CA MET A 89 9.65 4.04 18.24
C MET A 89 9.50 5.40 18.93
N ARG A 90 8.44 5.57 19.74
CA ARG A 90 8.20 6.80 20.53
C ARG A 90 9.20 7.02 21.67
N SER A 91 10.00 6.02 22.01
CA SER A 91 10.95 6.00 23.14
C SER A 91 12.40 5.76 22.72
N CYS A 92 12.67 5.71 21.42
CA CYS A 92 13.96 5.41 20.82
C CYS A 92 14.57 6.70 20.23
N PRO A 93 15.90 6.90 20.27
CA PRO A 93 16.56 8.03 19.61
C PRO A 93 16.79 7.85 18.10
N HIS A 94 16.66 6.63 17.56
CA HIS A 94 16.88 6.35 16.14
C HIS A 94 15.73 6.88 15.28
N GLN A 95 16.04 7.52 14.16
CA GLN A 95 15.06 8.06 13.22
C GLN A 95 14.88 7.12 12.03
N ALA A 96 13.63 6.82 11.67
CA ALA A 96 13.35 5.99 10.50
C ALA A 96 13.86 6.67 9.22
N GLY A 97 14.55 5.92 8.37
CA GLY A 97 15.22 6.39 7.16
C GLY A 97 16.70 6.71 7.34
N GLU A 98 17.18 6.91 8.57
CA GLU A 98 18.59 7.18 8.86
C GLU A 98 19.42 5.89 8.96
N VAL A 99 20.73 5.99 8.69
CA VAL A 99 21.67 4.86 8.72
C VAL A 99 22.43 4.82 10.06
N TYR A 100 22.41 3.66 10.71
CA TYR A 100 23.15 3.36 11.93
C TYR A 100 23.92 2.05 11.74
N ASP A 101 25.23 2.05 11.96
CA ASP A 101 26.08 0.86 11.81
C ASP A 101 25.83 0.08 10.50
N ASN A 102 25.77 0.83 9.38
CA ASN A 102 25.48 0.34 8.03
C ASN A 102 24.09 -0.30 7.84
N GLN A 103 23.14 -0.04 8.74
CA GLN A 103 21.76 -0.50 8.66
C GLN A 103 20.79 0.69 8.62
N VAL A 104 19.79 0.65 7.74
CA VAL A 104 18.73 1.67 7.72
C VAL A 104 17.74 1.40 8.85
N CYS A 105 17.46 2.42 9.66
CA CYS A 105 16.42 2.32 10.67
C CYS A 105 15.03 2.36 10.01
N TYR A 106 14.17 1.43 10.38
CA TYR A 106 12.76 1.40 9.97
C TYR A 106 11.86 1.10 11.16
N THR A 107 10.56 1.32 10.98
CA THR A 107 9.55 0.99 12.00
C THR A 107 9.02 -0.40 11.73
N TRP A 108 9.29 -1.33 12.63
CA TRP A 108 8.64 -2.63 12.64
C TRP A 108 7.23 -2.48 13.23
N ILE A 109 6.21 -2.73 12.42
CA ILE A 109 4.81 -2.63 12.82
C ILE A 109 4.34 -3.96 13.41
N GLU A 110 3.80 -3.89 14.61
CA GLU A 110 3.28 -5.03 15.35
C GLU A 110 1.74 -5.03 15.31
N ASN A 111 1.17 -6.18 14.97
CA ASN A 111 -0.27 -6.48 14.91
C ASN A 111 -1.13 -5.41 14.22
N ILE A 112 -1.43 -5.59 12.94
CA ILE A 112 -2.44 -4.79 12.25
C ILE A 112 -3.81 -5.07 12.88
N LEU A 113 -4.37 -4.05 13.54
CA LEU A 113 -5.67 -4.12 14.21
C LEU A 113 -6.82 -3.83 13.26
N ASP A 114 -6.61 -2.91 12.32
CA ASP A 114 -7.63 -2.47 11.40
C ASP A 114 -7.04 -1.79 10.17
N VAL A 115 -7.72 -1.89 9.04
CA VAL A 115 -7.43 -1.09 7.85
C VAL A 115 -8.50 -0.03 7.75
N LEU A 116 -8.09 1.23 7.78
CA LEU A 116 -9.01 2.37 7.84
C LEU A 116 -9.47 2.79 6.46
N GLU A 117 -8.54 2.87 5.50
CA GLU A 117 -8.80 3.28 4.13
C GLU A 117 -7.61 2.92 3.24
N GLY A 118 -7.78 3.07 1.93
CA GLY A 118 -6.66 3.20 1.01
C GLY A 118 -6.84 4.45 0.15
N SER A 119 -5.75 5.03 -0.33
CA SER A 119 -5.80 6.30 -1.02
C SER A 119 -4.98 6.27 -2.30
N LEU A 120 -5.47 6.99 -3.31
CA LEU A 120 -4.66 7.47 -4.42
C LEU A 120 -3.83 8.65 -3.91
N VAL A 121 -2.52 8.64 -4.13
CA VAL A 121 -1.61 9.66 -3.57
C VAL A 121 -0.62 10.14 -4.61
N TYR A 122 -0.09 11.34 -4.39
CA TYR A 122 1.02 11.86 -5.20
C TYR A 122 2.27 10.98 -5.09
N LYS A 123 2.58 10.50 -3.87
CA LYS A 123 3.73 9.64 -3.58
C LYS A 123 3.38 8.63 -2.48
N GLY A 124 3.65 7.35 -2.72
CA GLY A 124 3.53 6.28 -1.73
C GLY A 124 4.69 6.33 -0.71
N ALA A 125 4.48 5.76 0.48
CA ALA A 125 5.51 5.64 1.50
C ALA A 125 6.53 4.54 1.16
N ASP A 126 6.02 3.41 0.67
CA ASP A 126 6.85 2.26 0.28
C ASP A 126 7.13 2.27 -1.22
N ARG A 127 8.32 1.79 -1.58
CA ARG A 127 8.79 1.71 -2.97
C ARG A 127 7.88 0.74 -3.73
N GLU A 128 7.75 0.92 -5.05
CA GLU A 128 6.99 0.03 -5.92
C GLU A 128 5.49 -0.15 -5.57
N THR A 129 4.94 0.63 -4.65
CA THR A 129 3.49 0.76 -4.42
C THR A 129 2.85 1.50 -5.59
N ALA A 130 1.85 0.88 -6.22
CA ALA A 130 1.26 1.43 -7.44
C ALA A 130 -0.15 0.92 -7.70
N ILE A 131 -0.91 1.68 -8.49
CA ILE A 131 -2.06 1.15 -9.21
C ILE A 131 -1.51 0.24 -10.31
N ALA A 132 -1.90 -1.03 -10.33
CA ALA A 132 -1.66 -1.88 -11.48
C ALA A 132 -2.75 -1.66 -12.53
N GLY A 133 -2.30 -1.32 -13.73
CA GLY A 133 -3.09 -1.16 -14.94
C GLY A 133 -2.15 -0.89 -16.10
N GLU A 134 -2.02 -1.88 -16.99
CA GLU A 134 -1.60 -1.90 -18.41
C GLU A 134 -0.62 -0.87 -19.04
N HIS A 135 0.16 -0.11 -18.27
CA HIS A 135 1.28 0.64 -18.84
C HIS A 135 2.65 0.18 -18.33
N GLN A 136 2.91 -1.12 -18.58
CA GLN A 136 4.16 -1.48 -19.25
C GLN A 136 3.94 -1.20 -20.76
N PRO A 137 4.92 -0.69 -21.52
CA PRO A 137 4.69 -0.35 -22.92
C PRO A 137 4.52 -1.63 -23.73
N ARG A 138 3.28 -2.05 -23.95
CA ARG A 138 2.89 -2.82 -25.13
C ARG A 138 1.43 -2.53 -25.44
N PHE A 139 1.23 -1.81 -26.53
CA PHE A 139 -0.03 -1.72 -27.24
C PHE A 139 -0.58 -3.13 -27.45
N GLU A 140 -1.75 -3.44 -26.89
CA GLU A 140 -2.80 -4.24 -27.52
C GLU A 140 -4.05 -4.35 -26.62
N SER A 141 -5.20 -4.00 -27.22
CA SER A 141 -6.60 -4.14 -26.78
C SER A 141 -6.99 -3.69 -25.36
N GLN A 142 -7.78 -2.61 -25.31
CA GLN A 142 -8.51 -2.13 -24.13
C GLN A 142 -9.36 -3.24 -23.47
N PRO A 143 -9.14 -3.57 -22.20
CA PRO A 143 -10.19 -4.13 -21.37
C PRO A 143 -11.19 -3.01 -21.03
N THR A 144 -12.47 -3.31 -21.14
CA THR A 144 -13.55 -2.46 -20.64
C THR A 144 -13.49 -2.43 -19.10
N ALA A 145 -12.60 -1.64 -18.50
CA ALA A 145 -12.34 -1.72 -17.08
C ALA A 145 -13.54 -1.22 -16.24
N LEU A 146 -14.14 -2.15 -15.48
CA LEU A 146 -14.93 -1.90 -14.28
C LEU A 146 -14.10 -2.17 -13.01
N GLU A 147 -12.86 -2.63 -13.16
CA GLU A 147 -12.04 -3.14 -12.08
C GLU A 147 -10.61 -2.61 -12.25
N ARG A 148 -10.07 -1.97 -11.22
CA ARG A 148 -8.64 -1.60 -11.13
C ARG A 148 -8.03 -2.18 -9.87
N LEU A 149 -6.71 -2.30 -9.90
CA LEU A 149 -5.93 -3.03 -8.91
C LEU A 149 -4.94 -2.07 -8.25
N LEU A 150 -4.91 -2.00 -6.92
CA LEU A 150 -3.83 -1.39 -6.15
C LEU A 150 -2.90 -2.52 -5.67
N LEU A 151 -1.60 -2.33 -5.85
CA LEU A 151 -0.55 -3.10 -5.21
C LEU A 151 0.11 -2.20 -4.18
N PHE A 152 0.14 -2.65 -2.93
CA PHE A 152 0.97 -2.03 -1.92
C PHE A 152 1.69 -3.12 -1.13
N GLU A 153 2.91 -2.82 -0.75
CA GLU A 153 3.70 -3.70 0.11
C GLU A 153 3.08 -3.66 1.51
N VAL A 154 2.94 -4.82 2.14
CA VAL A 154 2.70 -4.85 3.58
C VAL A 154 3.68 -5.85 4.13
N GLU A 155 4.72 -5.35 4.79
CA GLU A 155 5.64 -6.21 5.53
C GLU A 155 4.91 -6.78 6.76
N LEU A 156 4.26 -7.93 6.57
CA LEU A 156 3.66 -8.70 7.64
C LEU A 156 4.71 -9.67 8.18
N PHE A 157 5.45 -9.27 9.20
CA PHE A 157 6.29 -10.22 9.90
C PHE A 157 5.41 -11.16 10.73
N ARG A 158 5.43 -12.46 10.41
CA ARG A 158 5.05 -13.51 11.35
C ARG A 158 6.29 -13.87 12.16
N ASP A 159 6.37 -13.40 13.41
CA ASP A 159 7.24 -14.07 14.38
C ASP A 159 6.47 -15.26 14.94
N GLY A 160 6.60 -16.40 14.27
CA GLY A 160 6.16 -17.70 14.77
C GLY A 160 7.25 -18.32 15.63
N GLY A 161 7.63 -17.62 16.69
CA GLY A 161 8.70 -17.98 17.62
C GLY A 161 8.31 -17.75 19.07
N SER A 162 7.08 -18.10 19.47
CA SER A 162 6.72 -18.24 20.88
C SER A 162 5.60 -19.26 20.98
N GLN A 163 5.93 -20.44 21.52
CA GLN A 163 4.95 -21.38 22.06
C GLN A 163 4.04 -20.64 23.04
N LEU A 164 2.72 -20.71 22.83
CA LEU A 164 1.69 -20.95 23.82
C LEU A 164 0.48 -21.57 23.11
#